data_AF-A0A8D9BVW5-F1
#
_entry.id   AF-A0A8D9BVW5-F1
#
_cell.length_a   1.000
_cell.length_b   1.000
_cell.length_c   1.000
_cell.angle_alpha   90.00
_cell.angle_beta   90.00
_cell.angle_gamma   90.00
#
_symmetry.space_group_name_H-M   'P 1'
#
loop_
_entity.id
_entity.type
_entity.pdbx_description
1 polymer ?
#
loop_
_entity_poly.entity_id
_entity_poly.type
_entity_poly.pdbx_seq_one_letter_code
_entity_poly.pdbx_strand_id
1 'polypeptide(L)'
;MDISTLKAQLAALSSQAGSHKDQADKYRSILELILQNQDTSICTECLKLFVEAIVNENVSLVISRQILTDVSTNLVNQPDEVAKPVSHFTLDKVQPRVISFEEQVASIRQHLAQIYEREENWRDAANVLVGIPLETGQKQYSVDYKLETYMKIARLYLEDEDPVQAESFINRASLLQAETKDETLQVHYKVCYARVLDYRRKFIEAAQRYSELSYKPIIDETERITALKSALICTPSWRKCTWTASSARWNFKTFPLSSNHIIRPLLSMVPLS
;
A
#
# COMPACT_ATOMS: atom_id res chain seq x y z
N MET A 1 -11.65 -26.40 13.73
CA MET A 1 -10.51 -27.13 14.35
C MET A 1 -10.39 -26.68 15.79
N ASP A 2 -10.15 -27.56 16.77
CA ASP A 2 -9.99 -27.12 18.16
C ASP A 2 -8.63 -26.44 18.37
N ILE A 3 -8.63 -25.27 19.00
CA ILE A 3 -7.42 -24.46 19.25
C ILE A 3 -6.35 -25.24 20.04
N SER A 4 -6.77 -26.15 20.92
CA SER A 4 -5.89 -27.01 21.71
C SER A 4 -5.17 -28.06 20.87
N THR A 5 -5.84 -28.65 19.88
CA THR A 5 -5.24 -29.66 18.99
C THR A 5 -4.26 -29.02 18.02
N LEU A 6 -4.56 -27.81 17.53
CA LEU A 6 -3.63 -27.02 16.72
C LEU A 6 -2.33 -26.70 17.48
N LYS A 7 -2.43 -26.21 18.73
CA LYS A 7 -1.25 -25.95 19.57
C LYS A 7 -0.41 -27.20 19.80
N ALA A 8 -1.05 -28.36 20.05
CA ALA A 8 -0.34 -29.62 20.23
C ALA A 8 0.38 -30.07 18.95
N GLN A 9 -0.24 -29.92 17.79
CA GLN A 9 0.38 -30.25 16.50
C GLN A 9 1.57 -29.33 16.17
N LEU A 10 1.42 -28.02 16.40
CA LEU A 10 2.51 -27.05 16.18
C LEU A 10 3.68 -27.28 17.15
N ALA A 11 3.39 -27.58 18.42
CA ALA A 11 4.43 -27.93 19.40
C ALA A 11 5.16 -29.21 18.99
N ALA A 12 4.45 -30.25 18.55
CA ALA A 12 5.07 -31.49 18.08
C ALA A 12 5.99 -31.23 16.87
N LEU A 13 5.57 -30.42 15.90
CA LEU A 13 6.36 -30.07 14.72
C LEU A 13 7.60 -29.23 15.04
N SER A 14 7.55 -28.39 16.08
CA SER A 14 8.71 -27.60 16.51
C SER A 14 9.83 -28.47 17.10
N SER A 15 9.49 -29.61 17.69
CA SER A 15 10.44 -30.56 18.29
C SER A 15 10.95 -31.64 17.32
N GLN A 16 10.35 -31.74 16.13
CA GLN A 16 10.59 -32.84 15.22
C GLN A 16 11.78 -32.52 14.27
N ALA A 17 12.92 -33.16 14.52
CA ALA A 17 14.10 -33.09 13.66
C ALA A 17 13.90 -33.95 12.40
N GLY A 18 13.25 -33.38 11.37
CA GLY A 18 13.05 -34.00 10.05
C GLY A 18 13.73 -33.21 8.93
N SER A 19 13.56 -33.67 7.68
CA SER A 19 13.98 -32.90 6.50
C SER A 19 13.25 -31.54 6.45
N HIS A 20 13.98 -30.46 6.18
CA HIS A 20 13.41 -29.10 6.13
C HIS A 20 12.24 -28.98 5.14
N LYS A 21 12.25 -29.78 4.07
CA LYS A 21 11.19 -29.79 3.05
C LYS A 21 9.90 -30.40 3.59
N ASP A 22 10.00 -31.57 4.22
CA ASP A 22 8.85 -32.27 4.81
C ASP A 22 8.22 -31.48 5.96
N GLN A 23 9.05 -30.77 6.73
CA GLN A 23 8.57 -29.90 7.80
C GLN A 23 7.79 -28.69 7.25
N ALA A 24 8.28 -28.05 6.18
CA ALA A 24 7.58 -26.97 5.51
C ALA A 24 6.24 -27.43 4.91
N ASP A 25 6.20 -28.60 4.27
CA ASP A 25 4.97 -29.15 3.68
C ASP A 25 3.92 -29.48 4.75
N LYS A 26 4.32 -29.93 5.94
CA LYS A 26 3.41 -30.12 7.09
C LYS A 26 2.88 -28.81 7.64
N TYR A 27 3.68 -27.74 7.68
CA TYR A 27 3.18 -26.41 8.06
C TYR A 27 2.18 -25.87 7.04
N ARG A 28 2.39 -26.13 5.74
CA ARG A 28 1.45 -25.76 4.67
C ARG A 28 0.12 -26.49 4.78
N SER A 29 0.14 -27.81 5.02
CA SER A 29 -1.11 -28.56 5.17
C SER A 29 -1.92 -28.09 6.39
N ILE A 30 -1.25 -27.72 7.48
CA ILE A 30 -1.89 -27.08 8.64
C ILE A 30 -2.47 -25.72 8.26
N LEU A 31 -1.73 -24.88 7.52
CA LEU A 31 -2.22 -23.58 7.06
C LEU A 31 -3.49 -23.74 6.22
N GLU A 32 -3.50 -24.66 5.26
CA GLU A 32 -4.69 -24.96 4.44
C GLU A 32 -5.87 -25.42 5.30
N LEU A 33 -5.63 -26.26 6.32
CA LEU A 33 -6.67 -26.74 7.22
C LEU A 33 -7.20 -25.62 8.14
N ILE A 34 -6.38 -24.62 8.47
CA ILE A 34 -6.82 -23.41 9.18
C ILE A 34 -7.73 -22.57 8.25
N LEU A 35 -7.33 -22.37 7.00
CA LEU A 35 -8.04 -21.54 6.03
C LEU A 35 -9.39 -22.14 5.58
N GLN A 36 -9.57 -23.46 5.69
CA GLN A 36 -10.85 -24.13 5.40
C GLN A 36 -11.92 -23.92 6.49
N ASN A 37 -11.60 -23.34 7.66
CA ASN A 37 -12.59 -23.09 8.70
C ASN A 37 -13.52 -21.93 8.30
N GLN A 38 -14.84 -22.15 8.40
CA GLN A 38 -15.85 -21.15 8.05
C GLN A 38 -15.96 -20.00 9.08
N ASP A 39 -15.49 -20.22 10.32
CA ASP A 39 -15.58 -19.23 11.39
C ASP A 39 -14.41 -18.24 11.38
N THR A 40 -14.71 -16.99 11.03
CA THR A 40 -13.77 -15.86 10.94
C THR A 40 -12.99 -15.60 12.24
N SER A 41 -13.64 -15.72 13.40
CA SER A 41 -13.02 -15.51 14.72
C SER A 41 -12.02 -16.61 15.08
N ILE A 42 -12.42 -17.87 14.90
CA ILE A 42 -11.57 -19.04 15.17
C ILE A 42 -10.42 -19.09 14.18
N CYS A 43 -10.66 -18.76 12.91
CA CYS A 43 -9.60 -18.66 11.90
C CYS A 43 -8.56 -17.60 12.29
N THR A 44 -9.00 -16.43 12.75
CA THR A 44 -8.11 -15.36 13.24
C THR A 44 -7.23 -15.83 14.40
N GLU A 45 -7.82 -16.50 15.40
CA GLU A 45 -7.04 -17.00 16.55
C GLU A 45 -6.08 -18.12 16.16
N CYS A 46 -6.51 -19.05 15.31
CA CYS A 46 -5.66 -20.12 14.78
C CYS A 46 -4.47 -19.56 13.98
N LEU A 47 -4.69 -18.54 13.15
CA LEU A 47 -3.62 -17.87 12.40
C LEU A 47 -2.64 -17.15 13.33
N LYS A 48 -3.11 -16.47 14.37
CA LYS A 48 -2.23 -15.86 15.38
C LYS A 48 -1.35 -16.90 16.06
N LEU A 49 -1.92 -18.02 16.49
CA LEU A 49 -1.16 -19.12 17.10
C LEU A 49 -0.16 -19.77 16.13
N PHE A 50 -0.54 -19.89 14.86
CA PHE A 50 0.33 -20.38 13.80
C PHE A 50 1.55 -19.46 13.63
N VAL A 51 1.34 -18.14 13.60
CA VAL A 51 2.42 -17.15 13.53
C VAL A 51 3.33 -17.21 14.76
N GLU A 52 2.78 -17.37 15.97
CA GLU A 52 3.61 -17.55 17.19
C GLU A 52 4.50 -18.79 17.09
N ALA A 53 3.99 -19.90 16.57
CA ALA A 53 4.75 -21.13 16.40
C ALA A 53 5.90 -20.97 15.40
N ILE A 54 5.68 -20.22 14.32
CA ILE A 54 6.68 -20.02 13.26
C ILE A 54 7.77 -19.05 13.68
N VAL A 55 7.43 -17.98 14.41
CA VAL A 55 8.40 -16.96 14.80
C VAL A 55 9.30 -17.42 15.96
N ASN A 56 8.95 -18.53 16.60
CA ASN A 56 9.74 -19.16 17.66
C ASN A 56 11.16 -19.51 17.19
N GLU A 57 12.15 -19.37 18.08
CA GLU A 57 13.58 -19.60 17.80
C GLU A 57 13.89 -21.07 17.48
N ASN A 58 13.03 -21.99 17.91
CA ASN A 58 13.17 -23.42 17.65
C ASN A 58 13.00 -23.78 16.16
N VAL A 59 12.37 -22.90 15.35
CA VAL A 59 12.13 -23.15 13.92
C VAL A 59 13.22 -22.50 13.08
N SER A 60 13.74 -23.24 12.10
CA SER A 60 14.75 -22.73 11.16
C SER A 60 14.24 -21.49 10.41
N LEU A 61 15.11 -20.50 10.25
CA LEU A 61 14.81 -19.24 9.54
C LEU A 61 14.33 -19.48 8.10
N VAL A 62 14.88 -20.50 7.42
CA VAL A 62 14.53 -20.82 6.04
C VAL A 62 13.07 -21.25 5.93
N ILE A 63 12.63 -22.14 6.82
CA ILE A 63 11.24 -22.60 6.88
C ILE A 63 10.34 -21.43 7.28
N SER A 64 10.74 -20.67 8.29
CA SER A 64 9.94 -19.54 8.79
C SER A 64 9.67 -18.49 7.72
N ARG A 65 10.70 -18.13 6.92
CA ARG A 65 10.53 -17.20 5.79
C ARG A 65 9.59 -17.75 4.72
N GLN A 66 9.76 -19.02 4.33
CA GLN A 66 8.91 -19.65 3.32
C GLN A 66 7.44 -19.65 3.75
N ILE A 67 7.16 -20.10 4.97
CA ILE A 67 5.79 -20.19 5.48
C ILE A 67 5.20 -18.81 5.72
N LEU A 68 5.96 -17.83 6.23
CA LEU A 68 5.46 -16.46 6.35
C LEU A 68 5.14 -15.81 5.00
N THR A 69 5.91 -16.11 3.95
CA THR A 69 5.55 -15.70 2.59
C THR A 69 4.23 -16.33 2.16
N ASP A 70 4.05 -17.63 2.39
CA ASP A 70 2.82 -18.34 2.06
C ASP A 70 1.62 -17.83 2.89
N VAL A 71 1.83 -17.44 4.16
CA VAL A 71 0.81 -16.76 4.98
C VAL A 71 0.46 -15.42 4.36
N SER A 72 1.45 -14.61 3.99
CA SER A 72 1.21 -13.27 3.42
C SER A 72 0.40 -13.32 2.12
N THR A 73 0.64 -14.30 1.24
CA THR A 73 -0.13 -14.48 0.00
C THR A 73 -1.56 -14.96 0.27
N ASN A 74 -1.74 -15.86 1.23
CA ASN A 74 -3.07 -16.34 1.61
C ASN A 74 -3.89 -15.26 2.32
N LEU A 75 -3.25 -14.38 3.10
CA LEU A 75 -3.93 -13.26 3.76
C LEU A 75 -4.58 -12.29 2.76
N VAL A 76 -4.03 -12.13 1.56
CA VAL A 76 -4.62 -11.29 0.50
C VAL A 76 -5.99 -11.78 0.06
N ASN A 77 -6.23 -13.09 0.14
CA ASN A 77 -7.50 -13.73 -0.24
C ASN A 77 -8.51 -13.80 0.90
N GLN A 78 -8.12 -13.44 2.12
CA GLN A 78 -8.98 -13.48 3.30
C GLN A 78 -9.77 -12.17 3.45
N PRO A 79 -10.92 -12.20 4.14
CA PRO A 79 -11.68 -10.98 4.44
C PRO A 79 -10.86 -10.03 5.33
N ASP A 80 -11.08 -8.73 5.12
CA ASP A 80 -10.36 -7.64 5.81
C ASP A 80 -10.44 -7.75 7.34
N GLU A 81 -11.56 -8.27 7.87
CA GLU A 81 -11.78 -8.51 9.30
C GLU A 81 -10.79 -9.52 9.92
N VAL A 82 -10.27 -10.47 9.14
CA VAL A 82 -9.25 -11.45 9.57
C VAL A 82 -7.85 -10.91 9.25
N ALA A 83 -7.69 -10.40 8.03
CA ALA A 83 -6.39 -10.02 7.51
C ALA A 83 -5.75 -8.88 8.33
N LYS A 84 -6.54 -7.90 8.77
CA LYS A 84 -6.07 -6.76 9.57
C LYS A 84 -5.52 -7.16 10.96
N PRO A 85 -6.28 -7.85 11.84
CA PRO A 85 -5.76 -8.25 13.15
C PRO A 85 -4.63 -9.27 13.08
N VAL A 86 -4.62 -10.15 12.07
CA VAL A 86 -3.49 -11.09 11.87
C VAL A 86 -2.24 -10.35 11.40
N SER A 87 -2.37 -9.37 10.51
CA SER A 87 -1.24 -8.56 10.03
C SER A 87 -0.58 -7.77 11.17
N HIS A 88 -1.36 -7.07 11.99
CA HIS A 88 -0.84 -6.34 13.17
C HIS A 88 -0.13 -7.28 14.14
N PHE A 89 -0.78 -8.39 14.49
CA PHE A 89 -0.20 -9.38 15.39
C PHE A 89 1.11 -9.96 14.83
N THR A 90 1.16 -10.22 13.52
CA THR A 90 2.35 -10.73 12.86
C THR A 90 3.49 -9.72 12.94
N LEU A 91 3.22 -8.44 12.66
CA LEU A 91 4.21 -7.37 12.75
C LEU A 91 4.78 -7.22 14.17
N ASP A 92 3.94 -7.30 15.20
CA ASP A 92 4.39 -7.23 16.60
C ASP A 92 5.28 -8.42 16.97
N LYS A 93 4.93 -9.63 16.52
CA LYS A 93 5.70 -10.84 16.81
C LYS A 93 7.02 -10.90 16.07
N VAL A 94 7.08 -10.43 14.83
CA VAL A 94 8.33 -10.41 14.05
C VAL A 94 9.23 -9.24 14.43
N GLN A 95 8.73 -8.22 15.14
CA GLN A 95 9.47 -7.01 15.52
C GLN A 95 10.85 -7.28 16.17
N PRO A 96 11.02 -8.24 17.11
CA PRO A 96 12.33 -8.53 17.72
C PRO A 96 13.35 -9.07 16.72
N ARG A 97 12.88 -9.68 15.63
CA ARG A 97 13.69 -10.30 14.58
C ARG A 97 13.43 -9.66 13.22
N VAL A 98 13.02 -8.39 13.19
CA VAL A 98 12.54 -7.69 11.98
C VAL A 98 13.57 -7.69 10.86
N ILE A 99 14.86 -7.62 11.20
CA ILE A 99 15.98 -7.66 10.24
C ILE A 99 16.00 -9.00 9.48
N SER A 100 15.63 -10.11 10.13
CA SER A 100 15.61 -11.43 9.50
C SER A 100 14.40 -11.65 8.60
N PHE A 101 13.32 -10.90 8.77
CA PHE A 101 12.03 -11.07 8.09
C PHE A 101 11.62 -9.83 7.27
N GLU A 102 12.59 -9.03 6.83
CA GLU A 102 12.38 -7.73 6.18
C GLU A 102 11.44 -7.84 4.95
N GLU A 103 11.62 -8.87 4.14
CA GLU A 103 10.78 -9.11 2.96
C GLU A 103 9.33 -9.43 3.32
N GLN A 104 9.12 -10.32 4.29
CA GLN A 104 7.79 -10.70 4.75
C GLN A 104 7.09 -9.50 5.41
N VAL A 105 7.83 -8.72 6.20
CA VAL A 105 7.33 -7.48 6.83
C VAL A 105 6.89 -6.46 5.77
N ALA A 106 7.69 -6.26 4.72
CA ALA A 106 7.33 -5.36 3.63
C ALA A 106 6.05 -5.82 2.92
N SER A 107 5.94 -7.12 2.59
CA SER A 107 4.74 -7.70 1.97
C SER A 107 3.48 -7.50 2.83
N ILE A 108 3.57 -7.81 4.14
CA ILE A 108 2.45 -7.66 5.08
C ILE A 108 2.05 -6.18 5.22
N ARG A 109 3.01 -5.27 5.32
CA ARG A 109 2.74 -3.82 5.39
C ARG A 109 2.06 -3.30 4.13
N GLN A 110 2.49 -3.74 2.95
CA GLN A 110 1.84 -3.37 1.68
C GLN A 110 0.38 -3.82 1.65
N HIS A 111 0.12 -5.06 2.04
CA HIS A 111 -1.24 -5.58 2.11
C HIS A 111 -2.09 -4.85 3.16
N LEU A 112 -1.55 -4.62 4.36
CA LEU A 112 -2.23 -3.89 5.42
C LEU A 112 -2.58 -2.46 4.99
N ALA A 113 -1.70 -1.78 4.24
CA ALA A 113 -1.99 -0.46 3.69
C ALA A 113 -3.14 -0.49 2.67
N GLN A 114 -3.27 -1.54 1.86
CA GLN A 114 -4.42 -1.72 0.95
C GLN A 114 -5.74 -1.92 1.72
N ILE A 115 -5.71 -2.63 2.85
CA ILE A 115 -6.89 -2.79 3.70
C ILE A 115 -7.33 -1.42 4.24
N TYR A 116 -6.40 -0.64 4.79
CA TYR A 116 -6.70 0.70 5.28
C TYR A 116 -7.19 1.66 4.19
N GLU A 117 -6.69 1.50 2.96
CA GLU A 117 -7.17 2.23 1.77
C GLU A 117 -8.64 1.90 1.46
N ARG A 118 -9.06 0.64 1.60
CA ARG A 118 -10.46 0.21 1.44
C ARG A 118 -11.39 0.73 2.55
N GLU A 119 -10.85 0.90 3.75
CA GLU A 119 -11.58 1.44 4.91
C GLU A 119 -11.60 2.99 4.95
N GLU A 120 -11.06 3.66 3.93
CA GLU A 120 -10.90 5.13 3.87
C GLU A 120 -10.07 5.72 5.02
N ASN A 121 -9.21 4.92 5.65
CA ASN A 121 -8.30 5.37 6.69
C ASN A 121 -6.91 5.70 6.10
N TRP A 122 -6.83 6.88 5.49
CA TRP A 122 -5.66 7.33 4.73
C TRP A 122 -4.40 7.50 5.59
N ARG A 123 -4.56 8.00 6.81
CA ARG A 123 -3.46 8.25 7.74
C ARG A 123 -2.76 6.97 8.16
N ASP A 124 -3.53 5.96 8.60
CA ASP A 124 -2.96 4.69 9.04
C ASP A 124 -2.35 3.93 7.86
N ALA A 125 -2.97 3.99 6.68
CA ALA A 125 -2.40 3.43 5.44
C ALA A 125 -1.01 4.03 5.15
N ALA A 126 -0.87 5.36 5.23
CA ALA A 126 0.40 6.04 5.00
C ALA A 126 1.45 5.65 6.04
N ASN A 127 1.09 5.64 7.32
CA ASN A 127 1.99 5.27 8.42
C ASN A 127 2.54 3.84 8.28
N VAL A 128 1.69 2.89 7.86
CA VAL A 128 2.10 1.50 7.63
C VAL A 128 3.15 1.41 6.53
N LEU A 129 2.97 2.13 5.42
CA LEU A 129 3.92 2.16 4.30
C LEU A 129 5.23 2.89 4.64
N VAL A 130 5.17 3.96 5.42
CA VAL A 130 6.36 4.68 5.92
C VAL A 130 7.21 3.78 6.82
N GLY A 131 6.60 2.81 7.52
CA GLY A 131 7.29 1.83 8.33
C GLY A 131 8.11 0.79 7.55
N ILE A 132 8.06 0.79 6.21
CA ILE A 132 8.88 -0.10 5.38
C ILE A 132 10.30 0.50 5.25
N PRO A 133 11.37 -0.22 5.62
CA PRO A 133 12.74 0.28 5.56
C PRO A 133 13.28 0.29 4.11
N LEU A 134 12.81 1.22 3.27
CA LEU A 134 13.18 1.31 1.85
C LEU A 134 14.68 1.64 1.60
N GLU A 135 15.30 2.42 2.49
CA GLU A 135 16.70 2.87 2.35
C GLU A 135 17.63 2.28 3.41
N THR A 136 17.10 1.93 4.57
CA THR A 136 17.87 1.49 5.75
C THR A 136 17.89 -0.04 5.91
N GLY A 137 17.22 -0.76 5.01
CA GLY A 137 17.12 -2.21 5.01
C GLY A 137 18.40 -2.92 4.55
N GLN A 138 18.53 -4.21 4.87
CA GLN A 138 19.56 -5.07 4.26
C GLN A 138 19.18 -5.43 2.82
N LYS A 139 17.89 -5.42 2.49
CA LYS A 139 17.41 -5.73 1.15
C LYS A 139 17.48 -4.49 0.26
N GLN A 140 18.14 -4.64 -0.89
CA GLN A 140 18.10 -3.62 -1.94
C GLN A 140 16.82 -3.77 -2.75
N TYR A 141 15.89 -2.84 -2.59
CA TYR A 141 14.71 -2.71 -3.43
C TYR A 141 15.06 -2.06 -4.77
N SER A 142 14.31 -2.39 -5.83
CA SER A 142 14.43 -1.70 -7.11
C SER A 142 14.02 -0.23 -6.97
N VAL A 143 14.63 0.63 -7.77
CA VAL A 143 14.32 2.07 -7.81
C VAL A 143 12.82 2.28 -8.08
N ASP A 144 12.25 1.50 -9.00
CA ASP A 144 10.84 1.62 -9.39
C ASP A 144 9.90 1.29 -8.23
N TYR A 145 10.19 0.24 -7.45
CA TYR A 145 9.39 -0.12 -6.28
C TYR A 145 9.43 0.96 -5.19
N LYS A 146 10.61 1.54 -4.96
CA LYS A 146 10.78 2.66 -4.02
C LYS A 146 9.98 3.87 -4.48
N LEU A 147 10.08 4.23 -5.76
CA LEU A 147 9.39 5.36 -6.36
C LEU A 147 7.87 5.18 -6.27
N GLU A 148 7.35 4.01 -6.63
CA GLU A 148 5.93 3.67 -6.52
C GLU A 148 5.43 3.78 -5.07
N THR A 149 6.20 3.26 -4.10
CA THR A 149 5.85 3.32 -2.68
C THR A 149 5.80 4.77 -2.18
N TYR A 150 6.80 5.60 -2.49
CA TYR A 150 6.79 7.01 -2.12
C TYR A 150 5.64 7.79 -2.75
N MET A 151 5.34 7.51 -4.02
CA MET A 151 4.19 8.11 -4.71
C MET A 151 2.88 7.70 -4.05
N LYS A 152 2.75 6.44 -3.65
CA LYS A 152 1.57 5.95 -2.93
C LYS A 152 1.42 6.65 -1.58
N ILE A 153 2.49 6.76 -0.79
CA ILE A 153 2.50 7.51 0.49
C ILE A 153 2.06 8.96 0.28
N ALA A 154 2.61 9.64 -0.73
CA ALA A 154 2.26 11.03 -1.03
C ALA A 154 0.77 11.17 -1.39
N ARG A 155 0.20 10.24 -2.16
CA ARG A 155 -1.24 10.23 -2.48
C ARG A 155 -2.09 10.08 -1.23
N LEU A 156 -1.75 9.13 -0.34
CA LEU A 156 -2.49 8.90 0.90
C LEU A 156 -2.48 10.14 1.81
N TYR A 157 -1.35 10.83 1.95
CA TYR A 157 -1.28 12.08 2.71
C TYR A 157 -2.07 13.23 2.09
N LEU A 158 -2.21 13.27 0.76
CA LEU A 158 -3.08 14.26 0.11
C LEU A 158 -4.56 14.03 0.42
N GLU A 159 -5.00 12.77 0.50
CA GLU A 159 -6.37 12.43 0.88
C GLU A 159 -6.63 12.69 2.38
N ASP A 160 -5.61 12.60 3.24
CA ASP A 160 -5.66 12.99 4.67
C ASP A 160 -5.54 14.52 4.91
N GLU A 161 -5.59 15.35 3.86
CA GLU A 161 -5.43 16.81 3.92
C GLU A 161 -4.09 17.30 4.52
N ASP A 162 -3.03 16.47 4.52
CA ASP A 162 -1.67 16.85 4.97
C ASP A 162 -0.69 17.01 3.78
N PRO A 163 -0.66 18.19 3.14
CA PRO A 163 0.23 18.41 2.02
C PRO A 163 1.70 18.59 2.44
N VAL A 164 1.99 18.81 3.73
CA VAL A 164 3.37 19.00 4.22
C VAL A 164 4.10 17.66 4.21
N GLN A 165 3.45 16.62 4.74
CA GLN A 165 4.00 15.27 4.69
C GLN A 165 4.11 14.78 3.24
N ALA A 166 3.07 15.01 2.41
CA ALA A 166 3.11 14.65 1.00
C ALA A 166 4.29 15.32 0.25
N GLU A 167 4.58 16.61 0.50
CA GLU A 167 5.73 17.33 -0.07
C GLU A 167 7.07 16.70 0.36
N SER A 168 7.18 16.26 1.61
CA SER A 168 8.41 15.63 2.10
C SER A 168 8.74 14.31 1.38
N PHE A 169 7.74 13.45 1.16
CA PHE A 169 7.92 12.14 0.52
C PHE A 169 8.08 12.26 -0.99
N ILE A 170 7.37 13.19 -1.65
CA ILE A 170 7.53 13.40 -3.09
C ILE A 170 8.92 14.00 -3.42
N ASN A 171 9.50 14.82 -2.54
CA ASN A 171 10.87 15.32 -2.69
C ASN A 171 11.91 14.21 -2.51
N ARG A 172 11.63 13.15 -1.73
CA ARG A 172 12.50 11.95 -1.70
C ARG A 172 12.40 11.18 -3.00
N ALA A 173 11.20 11.02 -3.53
CA ALA A 173 10.95 10.40 -4.83
C ALA A 173 11.62 11.16 -6.00
N SER A 174 11.82 12.47 -5.90
CA SER A 174 12.48 13.26 -6.96
C SER A 174 13.91 12.82 -7.24
N LEU A 175 14.61 12.32 -6.22
CA LEU A 175 15.98 11.80 -6.36
C LEU A 175 15.99 10.50 -7.17
N LEU A 176 14.99 9.65 -6.97
CA LEU A 176 14.86 8.33 -7.61
C LEU A 176 14.32 8.42 -9.04
N GLN A 177 13.52 9.45 -9.35
CA GLN A 177 12.93 9.65 -10.68
C GLN A 177 13.98 9.74 -11.80
N ALA A 178 15.19 10.24 -11.51
CA ALA A 178 16.28 10.35 -12.47
C ALA A 178 16.96 9.00 -12.79
N GLU A 179 16.81 8.02 -11.89
CA GLU A 179 17.43 6.70 -12.01
C GLU A 179 16.50 5.66 -12.66
N THR A 180 15.18 5.87 -12.59
CA THR A 180 14.17 5.02 -13.23
C THR A 180 14.23 5.13 -14.76
N LYS A 181 14.20 3.98 -15.44
CA LYS A 181 14.16 3.86 -16.91
C LYS A 181 12.74 3.86 -17.49
N ASP A 182 11.73 3.64 -16.67
CA ASP A 182 10.33 3.60 -17.09
C ASP A 182 9.74 5.01 -17.24
N GLU A 183 9.44 5.38 -18.49
CA GLU A 183 8.87 6.68 -18.83
C GLU A 183 7.45 6.87 -18.28
N THR A 184 6.68 5.79 -18.12
CA THR A 184 5.29 5.86 -17.61
C THR A 184 5.28 6.22 -16.13
N LEU A 185 6.12 5.57 -15.33
CA LEU A 185 6.29 5.87 -13.91
C LEU A 185 6.81 7.30 -13.68
N GLN A 186 7.73 7.77 -14.54
CA GLN A 186 8.18 9.16 -14.51
C GLN A 186 7.05 10.16 -14.78
N VAL A 187 6.13 9.86 -15.71
CA VAL A 187 4.95 10.70 -15.96
C VAL A 187 4.03 10.72 -14.73
N HIS A 188 3.73 9.55 -14.16
CA HIS A 188 2.89 9.46 -12.97
C HIS A 188 3.49 10.22 -11.77
N TYR A 189 4.81 10.17 -11.61
CA TYR A 189 5.53 10.97 -10.61
C TYR A 189 5.30 12.47 -10.84
N LYS A 190 5.50 12.96 -12.07
CA LYS A 190 5.32 14.38 -12.40
C LYS A 190 3.90 14.87 -12.16
N VAL A 191 2.89 14.06 -12.48
CA VAL A 191 1.48 14.37 -12.19
C VAL A 191 1.24 14.44 -10.68
N CYS A 192 1.77 13.49 -9.91
CA CYS A 192 1.67 13.49 -8.45
C CYS A 192 2.33 14.72 -7.85
N TYR A 193 3.54 15.08 -8.31
CA TYR A 193 4.26 16.26 -7.85
C TYR A 193 3.51 17.57 -8.12
N ALA A 194 2.94 17.73 -9.32
CA ALA A 194 2.13 18.89 -9.66
C ALA A 194 0.89 19.02 -8.76
N ARG A 195 0.24 17.90 -8.40
CA ARG A 195 -0.87 17.90 -7.44
C ARG A 195 -0.42 18.37 -6.06
N VAL A 196 0.69 17.85 -5.53
CA VAL A 196 1.21 18.27 -4.22
C VAL A 196 1.48 19.78 -4.18
N LEU A 197 2.05 20.35 -5.25
CA LEU A 197 2.30 21.80 -5.35
C LEU A 197 1.00 22.62 -5.35
N ASP A 198 -0.06 22.11 -5.99
CA ASP A 198 -1.38 22.75 -5.99
C ASP A 198 -1.97 22.80 -4.56
N TYR A 199 -1.92 21.70 -3.82
CA TYR A 199 -2.34 21.65 -2.41
C TYR A 199 -1.47 22.54 -1.50
N ARG A 200 -0.18 22.72 -1.82
CA ARG A 200 0.73 23.64 -1.12
C ARG A 200 0.53 25.11 -1.50
N ARG A 201 -0.40 25.42 -2.41
CA ARG A 201 -0.68 26.77 -2.94
C ARG A 201 0.47 27.38 -3.74
N LYS A 202 1.40 26.55 -4.23
CA LYS A 202 2.49 26.96 -5.14
C LYS A 202 2.00 26.93 -6.59
N PHE A 203 0.96 27.71 -6.88
CA PHE A 203 0.20 27.57 -8.12
C PHE A 203 1.00 27.88 -9.40
N ILE A 204 1.99 28.78 -9.33
CA ILE A 204 2.83 29.13 -10.48
C ILE A 204 3.73 27.95 -10.86
N GLU A 205 4.38 27.33 -9.86
CA GLU A 205 5.22 26.15 -10.05
C GLU A 205 4.35 24.97 -10.53
N ALA A 206 3.17 24.77 -9.95
CA ALA A 206 2.23 23.74 -10.38
C ALA A 206 1.79 23.94 -11.84
N ALA A 207 1.45 25.17 -12.24
CA ALA A 207 1.04 25.50 -13.61
C ALA A 207 2.15 25.21 -14.63
N GLN A 208 3.41 25.53 -14.30
CA GLN A 208 4.55 25.20 -15.15
C GLN A 208 4.68 23.69 -15.34
N ARG A 209 4.58 22.91 -14.26
CA ARG A 209 4.66 21.43 -14.33
C ARG A 209 3.53 20.80 -15.12
N TYR A 210 2.29 21.29 -14.95
CA TYR A 210 1.16 20.82 -15.76
C TYR A 210 1.28 21.21 -17.23
N SER A 211 1.83 22.38 -17.53
CA SER A 211 2.12 22.79 -18.90
C SER A 211 3.19 21.88 -19.54
N GLU A 212 4.29 21.60 -18.83
CA GLU A 212 5.33 20.65 -19.29
C GLU A 212 4.76 19.26 -19.61
N LEU A 213 3.81 18.78 -18.80
CA LEU A 213 3.12 17.51 -19.02
C LEU A 213 2.28 17.51 -20.32
N SER A 214 1.61 18.61 -20.63
CA SER A 214 0.74 18.70 -21.82
C SER A 214 1.47 18.54 -23.16
N TYR A 215 2.78 18.80 -23.19
CA TYR A 215 3.62 18.68 -24.38
C TYR A 215 4.23 17.29 -24.57
N LYS A 216 4.07 16.37 -23.61
CA LYS A 216 4.63 15.02 -23.71
C LYS A 216 3.74 14.12 -24.61
N PRO A 217 4.25 13.60 -25.74
CA PRO A 217 3.45 12.79 -26.68
C PRO A 217 3.19 11.36 -26.18
N ILE A 218 3.91 10.90 -25.15
CA ILE A 218 3.69 9.59 -24.53
C ILE A 218 2.39 9.51 -23.71
N ILE A 219 1.82 10.66 -23.36
CA ILE A 219 0.61 10.77 -22.55
C ILE A 219 -0.61 10.75 -23.48
N ASP A 220 -1.65 10.02 -23.09
CA ASP A 220 -2.91 9.99 -23.83
C ASP A 220 -3.50 11.40 -24.01
N GLU A 221 -4.17 11.63 -25.13
CA GLU A 221 -4.73 12.93 -25.46
C GLU A 221 -5.72 13.44 -24.39
N THR A 222 -6.50 12.54 -23.78
CA THR A 222 -7.46 12.90 -22.72
C THR A 222 -6.77 13.39 -21.44
N GLU A 223 -5.67 12.74 -21.06
CA GLU A 223 -4.85 13.11 -19.90
C GLU A 223 -4.11 14.43 -20.16
N ARG A 224 -3.62 14.66 -21.38
CA ARG A 224 -2.98 15.93 -21.78
C ARG A 224 -3.95 17.11 -21.69
N ILE A 225 -5.19 16.94 -22.15
CA ILE A 225 -6.23 17.96 -22.03
C ILE A 225 -6.56 18.22 -20.56
N THR A 226 -6.61 17.18 -19.74
CA THR A 226 -6.88 17.30 -18.30
C THR A 226 -5.75 18.04 -17.58
N ALA A 227 -4.49 17.73 -17.88
CA ALA A 227 -3.34 18.46 -17.37
C ALA A 227 -3.37 19.94 -17.78
N LEU A 228 -3.73 20.24 -19.03
CA LEU A 228 -3.84 21.62 -19.51
C LEU A 228 -4.96 22.40 -18.81
N LYS A 229 -6.10 21.77 -18.53
CA LYS A 229 -7.18 22.37 -17.71
C LYS A 229 -6.69 22.69 -16.30
N SER A 230 -5.97 21.76 -15.67
CA SER A 230 -5.39 21.98 -14.33
C SER A 230 -4.35 23.11 -14.34
N ALA A 231 -3.51 23.21 -15.38
CA ALA A 231 -2.59 24.32 -15.56
C ALA A 231 -3.32 25.66 -15.60
N LEU A 232 -4.39 25.75 -16.41
CA LEU A 232 -5.19 26.97 -16.55
C LEU A 232 -5.81 27.40 -15.21
N ILE A 233 -6.38 26.46 -14.45
CA ILE A 233 -6.98 26.72 -13.13
C ILE A 233 -5.95 27.21 -12.11
N CYS A 234 -4.72 26.68 -12.19
CA CYS A 234 -3.61 27.10 -11.34
C CYS A 234 -3.07 28.49 -11.73
N THR A 235 -3.22 28.95 -12.98
CA THR A 235 -2.68 30.26 -13.35
C THR A 235 -3.36 31.42 -12.60
N PRO A 236 -2.59 32.35 -11.99
CA PRO A 236 -3.14 33.46 -11.22
C PRO A 236 -4.08 34.38 -12.00
N SER A 237 -3.93 34.45 -13.32
CA SER A 237 -4.78 35.25 -14.21
C SER A 237 -6.25 34.82 -14.12
N TRP A 238 -6.52 33.52 -14.06
CA TRP A 238 -7.87 32.98 -13.95
C TRP A 238 -8.50 33.22 -12.56
N ARG A 239 -7.69 33.16 -11.50
CA ARG A 239 -8.14 33.47 -10.13
C ARG A 239 -8.36 34.96 -9.88
N LYS A 240 -7.63 35.85 -10.57
CA LYS A 240 -7.89 37.30 -10.55
C LYS A 240 -9.19 37.68 -11.27
N CYS A 241 -9.54 37.00 -12.36
CA CYS A 241 -10.80 37.23 -13.08
C CYS A 241 -12.04 36.65 -12.35
N THR A 242 -11.87 35.65 -11.49
CA THR A 242 -12.98 35.07 -10.70
C THR A 242 -13.18 35.77 -9.35
N TRP A 243 -12.17 36.44 -8.79
CA TRP A 243 -12.35 37.26 -7.58
C TRP A 243 -13.21 38.52 -7.79
N THR A 244 -13.38 38.96 -9.03
CA THR A 244 -14.35 40.02 -9.39
C THR A 244 -15.74 39.47 -9.71
N ALA A 245 -15.90 38.14 -9.80
CA ALA A 245 -17.13 37.46 -10.17
C ALA A 245 -17.49 36.37 -9.14
N SER A 246 -18.12 36.80 -8.07
CA SER A 246 -19.01 35.99 -7.21
C SER A 246 -18.38 35.06 -6.16
N SER A 247 -18.87 35.26 -4.95
CA SER A 247 -18.72 34.51 -3.71
C SER A 247 -19.25 33.07 -3.76
N ALA A 248 -18.72 32.23 -4.65
CA ALA A 248 -19.02 30.79 -4.67
C ALA A 248 -17.81 30.00 -4.19
N ARG A 249 -17.87 29.55 -2.93
CA ARG A 249 -16.96 28.56 -2.35
C ARG A 249 -17.21 27.24 -3.09
N TRP A 250 -16.37 26.93 -4.08
CA TRP A 250 -16.39 25.62 -4.74
C TRP A 250 -15.91 24.56 -3.74
N ASN A 251 -16.82 23.68 -3.33
CA ASN A 251 -16.50 22.51 -2.53
C ASN A 251 -15.67 21.54 -3.38
N PHE A 252 -14.40 21.35 -2.99
CA PHE A 252 -13.41 20.45 -3.59
C PHE A 252 -13.70 18.95 -3.34
N LYS A 253 -14.98 18.54 -3.19
CA LYS A 253 -15.35 17.15 -2.81
C LYS A 253 -15.76 16.23 -3.97
N THR A 254 -15.61 16.66 -5.23
CA THR A 254 -15.96 15.81 -6.38
C THR A 254 -14.84 15.77 -7.41
N PHE A 255 -13.81 14.98 -7.12
CA PHE A 255 -13.03 14.32 -8.17
C PHE A 255 -13.22 12.82 -7.97
N PRO A 256 -14.23 12.20 -8.61
CA PRO A 256 -14.25 10.76 -8.69
C PRO A 256 -13.10 10.33 -9.61
N LEU A 257 -12.12 9.61 -9.04
CA LEU A 257 -11.26 8.68 -9.77
C LEU A 257 -12.16 7.62 -10.41
N SER A 258 -12.78 7.94 -11.55
CA SER A 258 -13.50 6.97 -12.37
C SER A 258 -13.13 7.19 -13.83
N SER A 259 -11.88 6.88 -14.16
CA SER A 259 -11.47 6.47 -15.50
C SER A 259 -10.22 5.59 -15.40
N ASN A 260 -10.35 4.50 -14.64
CA ASN A 260 -9.57 3.29 -14.91
C ASN A 260 -10.31 2.53 -16.02
N HIS A 261 -9.90 2.71 -17.27
CA HIS A 261 -9.78 1.57 -18.16
C HIS A 261 -8.36 1.04 -17.92
N ILE A 262 -8.11 0.30 -16.85
CA ILE A 262 -8.22 -1.16 -16.81
C ILE A 262 -8.45 -1.56 -15.33
N ILE A 263 -9.33 -2.55 -15.12
CA ILE A 263 -9.83 -3.13 -13.86
C ILE A 263 -11.21 -2.58 -13.40
N ARG A 264 -12.26 -3.18 -13.97
CA ARG A 264 -13.61 -3.42 -13.39
C ARG A 264 -13.88 -4.93 -13.52
N PRO A 265 -14.70 -5.62 -12.68
CA PRO A 265 -16.10 -5.27 -12.40
C PRO A 265 -16.62 -5.59 -10.97
N LEU A 266 -17.92 -5.28 -10.73
CA LEU A 266 -18.79 -5.59 -9.56
C LEU A 266 -18.92 -4.53 -8.47
N LEU A 267 -19.94 -3.69 -8.58
CA LEU A 267 -21.11 -3.77 -7.68
C LEU A 267 -22.24 -2.86 -8.19
N SER A 268 -23.40 -3.50 -8.28
CA SER A 268 -24.72 -3.05 -8.70
C SER A 268 -25.51 -2.39 -7.57
N MET A 269 -26.33 -1.39 -7.94
CA MET A 269 -27.63 -1.03 -7.36
C MET A 269 -27.71 -0.58 -5.89
N VAL A 270 -28.29 0.60 -5.64
CA VAL A 270 -29.72 0.85 -5.35
C VAL A 270 -29.93 2.39 -5.28
N PRO A 271 -31.06 2.92 -5.80
CA PRO A 271 -31.37 4.34 -5.76
C PRO A 271 -32.10 4.71 -4.47
N LEU A 272 -31.86 5.91 -3.92
CA LEU A 272 -32.71 6.49 -2.89
C LEU A 272 -33.02 7.96 -3.23
N SER A 273 -34.31 8.15 -3.53
CA SER A 273 -35.16 9.35 -3.51
C SER A 273 -34.81 10.53 -4.43
#